data_AF-A0A934CVL9-F1
#
_entry.id   AF-A0A934CVL9-F1
#
_cell.length_a   1.000
_cell.length_b   1.000
_cell.length_c   1.000
_cell.angle_alpha   90.00
_cell.angle_beta   90.00
_cell.angle_gamma   90.00
#
_symmetry.space_group_name_H-M   'P 1'
#
loop_
_entity.id
_entity.type
_entity.pdbx_description
1 polymer ?
#
loop_
_entity_poly.entity_id
_entity_poly.type
_entity_poly.pdbx_seq_one_letter_code
_entity_poly.pdbx_strand_id
1 'polypeptide(L)'
;MDNITVNLDGIPTEIKRLKIPLKKLILDIENPRIQYFLDTRLNDDVTQEKIKFALAEGNDQYEKLKEHIERNGGIYDPIWVVPKDEYFVVIEGNTRAFIYEELSEKYVNDEKWHSIDVYLLPYKINRNVINFIRLEKHLFGPTPWDAYEKARELYRLNTDEDYSLKRLEQLTKLKASDIRNNIQAFMDMEKQYLPKYNKPAERLKFSYFVEFRKNKELKRMVKEGKVSLMDFCDWVGEGKFRRGEDIRKLPLVLKDEQSRQALIDDSFQAALDQLEQKNPAAKSKLFEKIEDVVEGLEGLPFGELDEIKRGQQPAKVDSLKRLHYVTKNLLEDIGTLTQ
;
A
#
# COMPACT_ATOMS: atom_id res chain seq x y z
N MET A 1 -15.34 24.92 -28.90
CA MET A 1 -14.17 24.20 -28.35
C MET A 1 -13.58 25.14 -27.35
N ASP A 2 -13.70 24.79 -26.08
CA ASP A 2 -13.27 25.70 -25.03
C ASP A 2 -11.86 25.28 -24.65
N ASN A 3 -10.90 26.13 -25.02
CA ASN A 3 -9.53 25.99 -24.53
C ASN A 3 -9.55 26.42 -23.05
N ILE A 4 -9.02 25.58 -22.19
CA ILE A 4 -8.94 25.80 -20.75
C ILE A 4 -7.47 25.72 -20.37
N THR A 5 -6.98 26.69 -19.61
CA THR A 5 -5.64 26.60 -19.03
C THR A 5 -5.73 26.02 -17.64
N VAL A 6 -5.00 24.92 -17.40
CA VAL A 6 -4.90 24.26 -16.10
C VAL A 6 -3.43 24.14 -15.70
N ASN A 7 -3.13 24.18 -14.41
CA ASN A 7 -1.77 23.95 -13.93
C ASN A 7 -1.57 22.45 -13.66
N LEU A 8 -0.66 21.83 -14.40
CA LEU A 8 -0.31 20.40 -14.26
C LEU A 8 1.18 20.29 -13.95
N ASP A 9 1.53 19.62 -12.85
CA ASP A 9 2.92 19.56 -12.35
C ASP A 9 3.60 20.94 -12.23
N GLY A 10 2.83 21.97 -11.84
CA GLY A 10 3.31 23.35 -11.73
C GLY A 10 3.46 24.09 -13.06
N ILE A 11 3.05 23.49 -14.18
CA ILE A 11 3.16 24.06 -15.53
C ILE A 11 1.77 24.45 -16.04
N PRO A 12 1.54 25.73 -16.42
CA PRO A 12 0.33 26.13 -17.12
C PRO A 12 0.24 25.39 -18.45
N THR A 13 -0.81 24.60 -18.61
CA THR A 13 -1.04 23.72 -19.76
C THR A 13 -2.40 24.05 -20.36
N GLU A 14 -2.42 24.40 -21.64
CA GLU A 14 -3.65 24.58 -22.39
C GLU A 14 -4.20 23.21 -22.81
N ILE A 15 -5.42 22.92 -22.37
CA ILE A 15 -6.16 21.70 -22.70
C ILE A 15 -7.45 22.06 -23.41
N LYS A 16 -8.03 21.10 -24.13
CA LYS A 16 -9.34 21.27 -24.76
C LYS A 16 -10.36 20.37 -24.10
N ARG A 17 -11.54 20.90 -23.79
CA ARG A 17 -12.70 20.09 -23.40
C ARG A 17 -13.58 19.84 -24.63
N LEU A 18 -13.79 18.58 -24.99
CA LEU A 18 -14.61 18.18 -26.13
C LEU A 18 -15.10 16.72 -25.99
N LYS A 19 -16.00 16.31 -26.88
CA LYS A 19 -16.44 14.91 -27.01
C LYS A 19 -15.65 14.20 -28.11
N ILE A 20 -15.08 13.04 -27.80
CA ILE A 20 -14.35 12.21 -28.77
C ILE A 20 -15.16 10.94 -29.07
N PRO A 21 -15.34 10.56 -30.36
CA PRO A 21 -15.95 9.29 -30.73
C PRO A 21 -15.16 8.11 -30.16
N LEU A 22 -15.85 7.12 -29.58
CA LEU A 22 -15.19 5.99 -28.90
C LEU A 22 -14.21 5.23 -29.79
N LYS A 23 -14.53 5.07 -31.08
CA LYS A 23 -13.65 4.42 -32.08
C LYS A 23 -12.28 5.09 -32.29
N LYS A 24 -12.10 6.32 -31.81
CA LYS A 24 -10.82 7.04 -31.85
C LYS A 24 -10.01 6.89 -30.57
N LEU A 25 -10.55 6.24 -29.54
CA LEU A 25 -9.87 6.02 -28.28
C LEU A 25 -9.11 4.70 -28.29
N ILE A 26 -7.94 4.71 -27.66
CA ILE A 26 -7.14 3.53 -27.39
C ILE A 26 -6.92 3.48 -25.88
N LEU A 27 -7.29 2.36 -25.26
CA LEU A 27 -7.04 2.13 -23.83
C LEU A 27 -5.53 2.01 -23.61
N ASP A 28 -5.06 2.71 -22.58
CA ASP A 28 -3.65 2.76 -22.23
C ASP A 28 -3.18 1.44 -21.60
N ILE A 29 -2.19 0.81 -22.25
CA ILE A 29 -1.56 -0.44 -21.81
C ILE A 29 -0.73 -0.27 -20.53
N GLU A 30 -0.31 0.95 -20.21
CA GLU A 30 0.50 1.23 -19.03
C GLU A 30 -0.37 1.48 -17.78
N ASN A 31 -1.68 1.35 -17.89
CA ASN A 31 -2.58 1.60 -16.76
C ASN A 31 -2.27 0.62 -15.61
N PRO A 32 -1.93 1.11 -14.41
CA PRO A 32 -1.58 0.25 -13.28
C PRO A 32 -2.67 -0.73 -12.84
N ARG A 33 -3.96 -0.48 -13.16
CA ARG A 33 -5.03 -1.43 -12.82
C ARG A 33 -5.01 -2.73 -13.62
N ILE A 34 -4.43 -2.73 -14.81
CA ILE A 34 -4.37 -3.92 -15.66
C ILE A 34 -3.03 -4.64 -15.57
N GLN A 35 -2.04 -4.00 -14.97
CA GLN A 35 -0.67 -4.50 -14.86
C GLN A 35 -0.62 -5.87 -14.19
N TYR A 36 -1.37 -6.07 -13.10
CA TYR A 36 -1.57 -7.38 -12.49
C TYR A 36 -1.99 -8.46 -13.49
N PHE A 37 -3.00 -8.17 -14.31
CA PHE A 37 -3.52 -9.11 -15.30
C PHE A 37 -2.45 -9.46 -16.33
N LEU A 38 -1.74 -8.44 -16.85
CA LEU A 38 -0.65 -8.62 -17.80
C LEU A 38 0.47 -9.52 -17.23
N ASP A 39 0.87 -9.27 -15.99
CA ASP A 39 1.92 -10.05 -15.33
C ASP A 39 1.53 -11.50 -15.02
N THR A 40 0.23 -11.84 -15.00
CA THR A 40 -0.22 -13.25 -14.79
C THR A 40 -0.37 -14.02 -16.10
N ARG A 41 -0.36 -13.35 -17.24
CA ARG A 41 -0.57 -13.95 -18.57
C ARG A 41 0.64 -13.72 -19.50
N LEU A 42 1.84 -13.68 -18.91
CA LEU A 42 3.17 -13.29 -19.43
C LEU A 42 3.61 -13.75 -20.84
N ASN A 43 2.86 -14.58 -21.55
CA ASN A 43 3.28 -15.18 -22.84
C ASN A 43 2.48 -14.68 -24.06
N ASP A 44 1.67 -13.65 -23.88
CA ASP A 44 0.56 -13.34 -24.78
C ASP A 44 0.60 -11.84 -25.16
N ASP A 45 0.57 -11.50 -26.44
CA ASP A 45 0.54 -10.11 -26.90
C ASP A 45 -0.59 -9.32 -26.20
N VAL A 46 -0.29 -8.11 -25.73
CA VAL A 46 -1.24 -7.25 -25.01
C VAL A 46 -2.18 -6.57 -26.01
N THR A 47 -3.41 -7.06 -26.10
CA THR A 47 -4.46 -6.52 -26.98
C THR A 47 -5.47 -5.66 -26.22
N GLN A 48 -6.21 -4.81 -26.91
CA GLN A 48 -7.30 -4.01 -26.31
C GLN A 48 -8.34 -4.91 -25.63
N GLU A 49 -8.68 -6.05 -26.22
CA GLU A 49 -9.63 -7.02 -25.62
C GLU A 49 -9.13 -7.58 -24.28
N LYS A 50 -7.82 -7.87 -24.17
CA LYS A 50 -7.23 -8.30 -22.91
C LYS A 50 -7.27 -7.20 -21.84
N ILE A 51 -7.06 -5.95 -22.24
CA ILE A 51 -7.18 -4.79 -21.33
C ILE A 51 -8.62 -4.65 -20.83
N LYS A 52 -9.60 -4.73 -21.73
CA LYS A 52 -11.04 -4.66 -21.39
C LYS A 52 -11.43 -5.75 -20.40
N PHE A 53 -11.03 -6.98 -20.69
CA PHE A 53 -11.26 -8.13 -19.81
C PHE A 53 -10.62 -7.91 -18.43
N ALA A 54 -9.37 -7.44 -18.38
CA ALA A 54 -8.67 -7.13 -17.12
C ALA A 54 -9.36 -6.05 -16.27
N LEU A 55 -10.05 -5.10 -16.91
CA LEU A 55 -10.76 -4.03 -16.20
C LEU A 55 -12.06 -4.51 -15.56
N ALA A 56 -12.76 -5.47 -16.20
CA ALA A 56 -14.11 -5.90 -15.81
C ALA A 56 -14.15 -7.23 -15.05
N GLU A 57 -13.28 -8.19 -15.38
CA GLU A 57 -13.35 -9.55 -14.82
C GLU A 57 -13.28 -9.55 -13.28
N GLY A 58 -14.34 -10.04 -12.63
CA GLY A 58 -14.40 -10.22 -11.18
C GLY A 58 -14.33 -8.93 -10.36
N ASN A 59 -14.58 -7.77 -10.99
CA ASN A 59 -14.40 -6.47 -10.36
C ASN A 59 -15.73 -5.81 -9.97
N ASP A 60 -16.18 -5.98 -8.72
CA ASP A 60 -17.41 -5.35 -8.22
C ASP A 60 -17.41 -3.81 -8.34
N GLN A 61 -16.24 -3.17 -8.35
CA GLN A 61 -16.15 -1.71 -8.53
C GLN A 61 -16.45 -1.31 -9.98
N TYR A 62 -16.13 -2.19 -10.94
CA TYR A 62 -16.47 -2.01 -12.35
C TYR A 62 -17.99 -1.95 -12.52
N GLU A 63 -18.71 -2.95 -12.03
CA GLU A 63 -20.17 -3.04 -12.16
C GLU A 63 -20.87 -1.86 -11.49
N LYS A 64 -20.46 -1.49 -10.27
CA LYS A 64 -20.99 -0.31 -9.57
C LYS A 64 -20.77 0.98 -10.35
N LEU A 65 -19.61 1.13 -10.99
CA LEU A 65 -19.30 2.31 -11.81
C LEU A 65 -20.15 2.31 -13.10
N LYS A 66 -20.33 1.14 -13.74
CA LYS A 66 -21.17 0.98 -14.92
C LYS A 66 -22.62 1.36 -14.64
N GLU A 67 -23.22 0.79 -13.59
CA GLU A 67 -24.57 1.15 -13.14
C GLU A 67 -24.70 2.64 -12.83
N HIS A 68 -23.70 3.23 -12.18
CA HIS A 68 -23.69 4.65 -11.85
C HIS A 68 -23.66 5.53 -13.12
N ILE A 69 -22.78 5.23 -14.07
CA ILE A 69 -22.67 5.97 -15.34
C ILE A 69 -23.96 5.83 -16.15
N GLU A 70 -24.49 4.61 -16.26
CA GLU A 70 -25.73 4.31 -16.97
C GLU A 70 -26.90 5.10 -16.38
N ARG A 71 -27.10 5.02 -15.05
CA ARG A 71 -28.18 5.74 -14.35
C ARG A 71 -28.04 7.26 -14.44
N ASN A 72 -26.81 7.78 -14.39
CA ASN A 72 -26.54 9.21 -14.52
C ASN A 72 -26.64 9.71 -15.97
N GLY A 73 -26.72 8.81 -16.95
CA GLY A 73 -26.74 9.15 -18.37
C GLY A 73 -25.40 9.70 -18.90
N GLY A 74 -24.30 9.45 -18.18
CA GLY A 74 -22.96 9.90 -18.55
C GLY A 74 -22.00 10.11 -17.38
N ILE A 75 -20.83 10.66 -17.68
CA ILE A 75 -19.79 10.98 -16.67
C ILE A 75 -19.79 12.49 -16.39
N TYR A 76 -19.48 12.86 -15.15
CA TYR A 76 -19.33 14.28 -14.77
C TYR A 76 -17.87 14.74 -14.81
N ASP A 77 -16.92 13.86 -14.49
CA ASP A 77 -15.47 14.09 -14.59
C ASP A 77 -14.99 13.50 -15.92
N PRO A 78 -14.56 14.32 -16.90
CA PRO A 78 -14.06 13.85 -18.19
C PRO A 78 -12.82 12.95 -18.06
N ILE A 79 -12.61 12.06 -19.03
CA ILE A 79 -11.38 11.26 -19.10
C ILE A 79 -10.21 12.10 -19.64
N TRP A 80 -8.97 11.73 -19.33
CA TRP A 80 -7.79 12.41 -19.88
C TRP A 80 -7.21 11.64 -21.04
N VAL A 81 -6.95 12.33 -22.15
CA VAL A 81 -6.41 11.71 -23.35
C VAL A 81 -5.26 12.52 -23.94
N VAL A 82 -4.34 11.81 -24.59
CA VAL A 82 -3.23 12.40 -25.34
C VAL A 82 -3.33 11.97 -26.82
N PRO A 83 -3.11 12.86 -27.79
CA PRO A 83 -3.03 12.50 -29.20
C PRO A 83 -1.97 11.43 -29.48
N LYS A 84 -2.29 10.47 -30.35
CA LYS A 84 -1.36 9.51 -30.94
C LYS A 84 -1.79 9.22 -32.37
N ASP A 85 -1.10 9.83 -33.33
CA ASP A 85 -1.46 9.79 -34.75
C ASP A 85 -2.93 10.20 -34.99
N GLU A 86 -3.76 9.32 -35.55
CA GLU A 86 -5.20 9.56 -35.78
C GLU A 86 -6.10 9.23 -34.57
N TYR A 87 -5.50 8.69 -33.51
CA TYR A 87 -6.17 8.20 -32.30
C TYR A 87 -5.81 9.03 -31.06
N PHE A 88 -6.44 8.69 -29.94
CA PHE A 88 -6.19 9.29 -28.64
C PHE A 88 -6.01 8.20 -27.58
N VAL A 89 -4.88 8.23 -26.86
CA VAL A 89 -4.59 7.28 -25.79
C VAL A 89 -5.21 7.78 -24.49
N VAL A 90 -5.97 6.92 -23.81
CA VAL A 90 -6.68 7.22 -22.55
C VAL A 90 -5.72 7.08 -21.37
N ILE A 91 -5.02 8.15 -21.00
CA ILE A 91 -4.03 8.12 -19.91
C ILE A 91 -4.67 8.08 -18.51
N GLU A 92 -5.94 8.48 -18.41
CA GLU A 92 -6.75 8.36 -17.20
C GLU A 92 -8.20 8.11 -17.61
N GLY A 93 -8.84 7.13 -16.98
CA GLY A 93 -10.24 6.80 -17.23
C GLY A 93 -10.49 5.62 -18.16
N ASN A 94 -9.54 4.68 -18.34
CA ASN A 94 -9.75 3.46 -19.15
C ASN A 94 -11.06 2.75 -18.83
N THR A 95 -11.38 2.57 -17.55
CA THR A 95 -12.61 1.92 -17.11
C THR A 95 -13.85 2.66 -17.61
N ARG A 96 -13.86 4.00 -17.53
CA ARG A 96 -14.98 4.83 -18.01
C ARG A 96 -15.11 4.76 -19.53
N ALA A 97 -14.00 4.79 -20.26
CA ALA A 97 -13.98 4.65 -21.71
C ALA A 97 -14.56 3.29 -22.15
N PHE A 98 -14.15 2.20 -21.48
CA PHE A 98 -14.67 0.86 -21.78
C PHE A 98 -16.15 0.71 -21.42
N ILE A 99 -16.59 1.24 -20.27
CA ILE A 99 -18.02 1.25 -19.92
C ILE A 99 -18.85 1.97 -20.99
N TYR A 100 -18.37 3.09 -21.54
CA TYR A 100 -19.04 3.78 -22.63
C TYR A 100 -19.15 2.92 -23.89
N GLU A 101 -18.12 2.13 -24.20
CA GLU A 101 -18.15 1.18 -25.32
C GLU A 101 -19.27 0.15 -25.12
N GLU A 102 -19.33 -0.52 -23.96
CA GLU A 102 -20.40 -1.47 -23.64
C GLU A 102 -21.80 -0.82 -23.69
N LEU A 103 -21.95 0.40 -23.15
CA LEU A 103 -23.22 1.11 -23.18
C LEU A 103 -23.62 1.53 -24.59
N SER A 104 -22.65 1.84 -25.47
CA SER A 104 -22.90 2.13 -26.88
C SER A 104 -23.39 0.90 -27.64
N GLU A 105 -22.90 -0.28 -27.30
CA GLU A 105 -23.37 -1.56 -27.87
C GLU A 105 -24.77 -1.92 -27.36
N LYS A 106 -25.05 -1.69 -26.07
CA LYS A 106 -26.37 -1.91 -25.46
C LYS A 106 -27.43 -0.95 -26.03
N TYR A 107 -27.06 0.30 -26.27
CA TYR A 107 -27.97 1.38 -26.68
C TYR A 107 -27.58 1.95 -28.05
N VAL A 108 -27.58 1.10 -29.07
CA VAL A 108 -27.12 1.41 -30.45
C VAL A 108 -27.74 2.67 -31.07
N ASN A 109 -28.98 3.01 -30.70
CA ASN A 109 -29.69 4.17 -31.26
C ASN A 109 -29.54 5.45 -30.41
N ASP A 110 -28.87 5.39 -29.26
CA ASP A 110 -28.69 6.54 -28.37
C ASP A 110 -27.30 7.16 -28.57
N GLU A 111 -27.26 8.26 -29.32
CA GLU A 111 -26.02 8.94 -29.70
C GLU A 111 -25.17 9.42 -28.52
N LYS A 112 -25.74 9.56 -27.32
CA LYS A 112 -25.00 10.01 -26.15
C LYS A 112 -23.89 9.05 -25.74
N TRP A 113 -24.03 7.76 -26.07
CA TRP A 113 -23.02 6.74 -25.75
C TRP A 113 -21.96 6.57 -26.84
N HIS A 114 -22.14 7.13 -28.04
CA HIS A 114 -21.16 7.00 -29.14
C HIS A 114 -19.90 7.86 -28.97
N SER A 115 -19.89 8.77 -27.99
CA SER A 115 -18.77 9.64 -27.67
C SER A 115 -18.70 9.92 -26.18
N ILE A 116 -17.51 10.25 -25.68
CA ILE A 116 -17.27 10.52 -24.27
C ILE A 116 -16.61 11.89 -24.10
N ASP A 117 -16.96 12.60 -23.02
CA ASP A 117 -16.33 13.86 -22.67
C ASP A 117 -14.88 13.64 -22.24
N VAL A 118 -13.96 14.43 -22.84
CA VAL A 118 -12.52 14.33 -22.58
C VAL A 118 -11.90 15.69 -22.24
N TYR A 119 -10.82 15.62 -21.46
CA TYR A 119 -9.76 16.61 -21.45
C TYR A 119 -8.65 16.15 -22.39
N LEU A 120 -8.48 16.88 -23.49
CA LEU A 120 -7.47 16.62 -24.50
C LEU A 120 -6.19 17.41 -24.19
N LEU A 121 -5.09 16.69 -23.98
CA LEU A 121 -3.75 17.26 -23.85
C LEU A 121 -3.15 17.65 -25.21
N PRO A 122 -2.17 18.57 -25.25
CA PRO A 122 -1.39 18.88 -26.44
C PRO A 122 -0.61 17.66 -26.98
N TYR A 123 -0.38 17.62 -28.31
CA TYR A 123 0.33 16.53 -29.02
C TYR A 123 1.77 16.28 -28.52
N LYS A 124 2.42 17.28 -27.90
CA LYS A 124 3.79 17.17 -27.37
C LYS A 124 3.82 17.50 -25.88
N ILE A 125 3.08 16.73 -25.10
CA ILE A 125 3.08 16.88 -23.64
C ILE A 125 4.25 16.13 -23.00
N ASN A 126 4.84 16.71 -21.97
CA ASN A 126 5.90 16.06 -21.21
C ASN A 126 5.34 14.83 -20.47
N ARG A 127 6.06 13.71 -20.51
CA ARG A 127 5.72 12.48 -19.77
C ARG A 127 5.47 12.71 -18.28
N ASN A 128 6.19 13.65 -17.68
CA ASN A 128 6.00 14.03 -16.28
C ASN A 128 4.59 14.53 -15.97
N VAL A 129 3.95 15.24 -16.91
CA VAL A 129 2.56 15.71 -16.78
C VAL A 129 1.59 14.53 -16.85
N ILE A 130 1.85 13.55 -17.72
CA ILE A 130 1.06 12.32 -17.80
C ILE A 130 1.14 11.55 -16.47
N ASN A 131 2.35 11.35 -15.95
CA ASN A 131 2.58 10.70 -14.64
C ASN A 131 1.91 11.49 -13.50
N PHE A 132 1.98 12.82 -13.52
CA PHE A 132 1.31 13.68 -12.55
C PHE A 132 -0.21 13.43 -12.52
N ILE A 133 -0.86 13.43 -13.69
CA ILE A 133 -2.31 13.15 -13.81
C ILE A 133 -2.63 11.76 -13.25
N ARG A 134 -1.87 10.74 -13.64
CA ARG A 134 -2.07 9.35 -13.17
C ARG A 134 -1.96 9.26 -11.63
N LEU A 135 -0.93 9.87 -11.06
CA LEU A 135 -0.70 9.87 -9.61
C LEU A 135 -1.80 10.63 -8.84
N GLU A 136 -2.17 11.83 -9.30
CA GLU A 136 -3.19 12.66 -8.67
C GLU A 136 -4.54 11.93 -8.61
N LYS A 137 -4.96 11.36 -9.74
CA LYS A 137 -6.26 10.70 -9.88
C LYS A 137 -6.35 9.32 -9.26
N HIS A 138 -5.23 8.61 -9.04
CA HIS A 138 -5.28 7.20 -8.62
C HIS A 138 -4.56 6.88 -7.32
N LEU A 139 -3.64 7.73 -6.85
CA LEU A 139 -3.03 7.54 -5.55
C LEU A 139 -3.95 8.01 -4.41
N PHE A 140 -4.73 9.08 -4.65
CA PHE A 140 -5.66 9.69 -3.68
C PHE A 140 -7.11 9.83 -4.17
N GLY A 141 -7.41 9.35 -5.38
CA GLY A 141 -8.75 9.41 -5.95
C GLY A 141 -9.76 8.48 -5.25
N PRO A 142 -11.06 8.58 -5.63
CA PRO A 142 -12.15 7.82 -5.02
C PRO A 142 -12.03 6.29 -5.20
N THR A 143 -11.24 5.86 -6.17
CA THR A 143 -10.95 4.45 -6.46
C THR A 143 -9.44 4.23 -6.42
N PRO A 144 -8.81 4.22 -5.23
CA PRO A 144 -7.36 4.14 -5.12
C PRO A 144 -6.83 2.82 -5.67
N TRP A 145 -5.64 2.83 -6.25
CA TRP A 145 -4.95 1.58 -6.59
C TRP A 145 -4.65 0.72 -5.35
N ASP A 146 -4.55 -0.59 -5.57
CA ASP A 146 -4.10 -1.53 -4.55
C ASP A 146 -2.66 -1.24 -4.12
N ALA A 147 -2.31 -1.65 -2.91
CA ALA A 147 -1.02 -1.30 -2.30
C ALA A 147 0.18 -1.78 -3.13
N TYR A 148 0.09 -2.98 -3.71
CA TYR A 148 1.11 -3.54 -4.61
C TYR A 148 1.27 -2.69 -5.88
N GLU A 149 0.18 -2.34 -6.56
CA GLU A 149 0.23 -1.52 -7.79
C GLU A 149 0.74 -0.10 -7.53
N LYS A 150 0.40 0.47 -6.37
CA LYS A 150 0.98 1.75 -5.94
C LYS A 150 2.49 1.65 -5.79
N ALA A 151 2.98 0.58 -5.15
CA ALA A 151 4.40 0.38 -4.96
C ALA A 151 5.14 0.09 -6.28
N ARG A 152 4.51 -0.64 -7.19
CA ARG A 152 4.99 -0.82 -8.57
C ARG A 152 5.16 0.51 -9.28
N GLU A 153 4.16 1.39 -9.23
CA GLU A 153 4.27 2.71 -9.86
C GLU A 153 5.37 3.56 -9.21
N LEU A 154 5.50 3.53 -7.88
CA LEU A 154 6.60 4.21 -7.19
C LEU A 154 7.96 3.67 -7.63
N TYR A 155 8.10 2.35 -7.78
CA TYR A 155 9.33 1.72 -8.27
C TYR A 155 9.64 2.15 -9.70
N ARG A 156 8.66 2.10 -10.61
CA ARG A 156 8.80 2.51 -12.01
C ARG A 156 9.24 3.97 -12.13
N LEU A 157 8.56 4.87 -11.43
CA LEU A 157 8.90 6.29 -11.45
C LEU A 157 10.29 6.57 -10.87
N ASN A 158 10.67 5.88 -9.80
CA ASN A 158 11.97 6.09 -9.16
C ASN A 158 13.14 5.48 -9.95
N THR A 159 12.94 4.29 -10.50
CA THR A 159 14.01 3.45 -11.09
C THR A 159 14.12 3.63 -12.60
N ASP A 160 12.98 3.73 -13.29
CA ASP A 160 12.94 3.77 -14.76
C ASP A 160 12.84 5.21 -15.29
N GLU A 161 12.28 6.13 -14.49
CA GLU A 161 12.13 7.55 -14.84
C GLU A 161 12.94 8.51 -13.95
N ASP A 162 13.84 7.98 -13.09
CA ASP A 162 14.78 8.74 -12.25
C ASP A 162 14.13 9.78 -11.31
N TYR A 163 12.86 9.60 -10.92
CA TYR A 163 12.23 10.50 -9.95
C TYR A 163 12.92 10.37 -8.60
N SER A 164 13.51 11.46 -8.11
CA SER A 164 14.05 11.51 -6.74
C SER A 164 12.96 11.24 -5.69
N LEU A 165 13.35 10.71 -4.51
CA LEU A 165 12.42 10.55 -3.39
C LEU A 165 11.72 11.86 -3.01
N LYS A 166 12.44 12.99 -3.07
CA LYS A 166 11.88 14.31 -2.78
C LYS A 166 10.78 14.68 -3.79
N ARG A 167 10.97 14.39 -5.08
CA ARG A 167 9.94 14.61 -6.11
C ARG A 167 8.72 13.73 -5.84
N LEU A 168 8.92 12.45 -5.51
CA LEU A 168 7.82 11.56 -5.17
C LEU A 168 7.10 11.99 -3.88
N GLU A 169 7.80 12.51 -2.87
CA GLU A 169 7.17 13.12 -1.68
C GLU A 169 6.34 14.35 -2.03
N GLN A 170 6.72 15.14 -3.03
CA GLN A 170 5.95 16.31 -3.48
C GLN A 170 4.71 15.92 -4.30
N LEU A 171 4.82 14.85 -5.09
CA LEU A 171 3.73 14.32 -5.93
C LEU A 171 2.76 13.42 -5.17
N THR A 172 3.16 12.93 -4.00
CA THR A 172 2.38 12.01 -3.19
C THR A 172 2.16 12.57 -1.78
N LYS A 173 1.28 11.97 -0.99
CA LYS A 173 1.08 12.29 0.43
C LYS A 173 1.93 11.38 1.34
N LEU A 174 2.93 10.70 0.77
CA LEU A 174 3.78 9.75 1.48
C LEU A 174 5.10 10.41 1.88
N LYS A 175 5.67 9.96 3.01
CA LYS A 175 7.02 10.36 3.44
C LYS A 175 8.06 9.56 2.66
N ALA A 176 9.28 10.09 2.51
CA ALA A 176 10.38 9.43 1.82
C ALA A 176 10.73 8.06 2.43
N SER A 177 10.55 7.91 3.75
CA SER A 177 10.70 6.61 4.41
C SER A 177 9.68 5.60 3.91
N ASP A 178 8.42 6.01 3.75
CA ASP A 178 7.35 5.12 3.30
C ASP A 178 7.52 4.79 1.81
N ILE A 179 7.88 5.76 0.98
CA ILE A 179 8.19 5.56 -0.44
C ILE A 179 9.32 4.54 -0.58
N ARG A 180 10.44 4.74 0.13
CA ARG A 180 11.58 3.81 0.12
C ARG A 180 11.19 2.41 0.59
N ASN A 181 10.39 2.30 1.64
CA ASN A 181 9.92 1.01 2.15
C ASN A 181 9.01 0.30 1.13
N ASN A 182 8.11 1.02 0.45
CA ASN A 182 7.24 0.44 -0.58
C ASN A 182 8.04 -0.03 -1.79
N ILE A 183 8.96 0.80 -2.30
CA ILE A 183 9.85 0.45 -3.42
C ILE A 183 10.65 -0.81 -3.08
N GLN A 184 11.28 -0.85 -1.90
CA GLN A 184 12.07 -2.01 -1.51
C GLN A 184 11.20 -3.25 -1.28
N ALA A 185 10.02 -3.12 -0.67
CA ALA A 185 9.08 -4.22 -0.49
C ALA A 185 8.63 -4.80 -1.84
N PHE A 186 8.38 -3.92 -2.82
CA PHE A 186 8.03 -4.35 -4.19
C PHE A 186 9.18 -5.12 -4.81
N MET A 187 10.40 -4.60 -4.73
CA MET A 187 11.59 -5.30 -5.25
C MET A 187 11.82 -6.66 -4.60
N ASP A 188 11.63 -6.80 -3.28
CA ASP A 188 11.80 -8.08 -2.61
C ASP A 188 10.75 -9.09 -3.07
N MET A 189 9.51 -8.62 -3.20
CA MET A 189 8.42 -9.44 -3.66
C MET A 189 8.67 -9.92 -5.09
N GLU A 190 9.02 -9.01 -6.01
CA GLU A 190 9.28 -9.35 -7.41
C GLU A 190 10.49 -10.25 -7.61
N LYS A 191 11.59 -9.98 -6.89
CA LYS A 191 12.88 -10.61 -7.17
C LYS A 191 13.15 -11.85 -6.33
N GLN A 192 12.51 -12.00 -5.17
CA GLN A 192 12.79 -13.10 -4.23
C GLN A 192 11.57 -13.96 -3.96
N TYR A 193 10.39 -13.35 -3.87
CA TYR A 193 9.18 -14.07 -3.50
C TYR A 193 8.44 -14.67 -4.69
N LEU A 194 8.00 -13.84 -5.64
CA LEU A 194 7.20 -14.27 -6.78
C LEU A 194 7.90 -15.27 -7.72
N PRO A 195 9.24 -15.34 -7.85
CA PRO A 195 9.87 -16.42 -8.61
C PRO A 195 9.58 -17.82 -8.07
N LYS A 196 9.30 -17.93 -6.76
CA LYS A 196 8.95 -19.20 -6.08
C LYS A 196 7.45 -19.32 -5.80
N TYR A 197 6.80 -18.23 -5.42
CA TYR A 197 5.38 -18.16 -5.05
C TYR A 197 4.63 -17.20 -5.99
N ASN A 198 4.25 -17.69 -7.17
CA ASN A 198 3.75 -16.86 -8.28
C ASN A 198 2.23 -16.86 -8.49
N LYS A 199 1.45 -17.47 -7.59
CA LYS A 199 -0.01 -17.48 -7.77
C LYS A 199 -0.54 -16.05 -7.69
N PRO A 200 -1.59 -15.69 -8.44
CA PRO A 200 -2.08 -14.31 -8.47
C PRO A 200 -2.44 -13.75 -7.08
N ALA A 201 -3.02 -14.58 -6.20
CA ALA A 201 -3.35 -14.23 -4.81
C ALA A 201 -2.13 -13.88 -3.94
N GLU A 202 -0.91 -14.25 -4.34
CA GLU A 202 0.30 -14.01 -3.57
C GLU A 202 0.60 -12.51 -3.45
N ARG A 203 0.23 -11.69 -4.44
CA ARG A 203 0.35 -10.23 -4.41
C ARG A 203 -0.48 -9.57 -3.30
N LEU A 204 -1.54 -10.22 -2.82
CA LEU A 204 -2.31 -9.75 -1.65
C LEU A 204 -1.48 -9.76 -0.36
N LYS A 205 -0.36 -10.50 -0.33
CA LYS A 205 0.58 -10.53 0.79
C LYS A 205 1.60 -9.39 0.74
N PHE A 206 1.46 -8.42 -0.17
CA PHE A 206 2.38 -7.27 -0.27
C PHE A 206 2.55 -6.50 1.05
N SER A 207 1.49 -6.39 1.86
CA SER A 207 1.54 -5.71 3.16
C SER A 207 2.56 -6.33 4.13
N TYR A 208 2.87 -7.63 4.01
CA TYR A 208 3.82 -8.34 4.84
C TYR A 208 5.25 -7.84 4.58
N PHE A 209 5.60 -7.63 3.30
CA PHE A 209 6.87 -7.08 2.87
C PHE A 209 7.04 -5.61 3.30
N VAL A 210 5.96 -4.83 3.25
CA VAL A 210 5.97 -3.45 3.73
C VAL A 210 6.23 -3.40 5.24
N GLU A 211 5.56 -4.25 6.04
CA GLU A 211 5.79 -4.34 7.48
C GLU A 211 7.21 -4.83 7.80
N PHE A 212 7.74 -5.79 7.03
CA PHE A 212 9.13 -6.22 7.14
C PHE A 212 10.11 -5.06 6.94
N ARG A 213 9.92 -4.25 5.88
CA ARG A 213 10.80 -3.11 5.58
C ARG A 213 10.67 -1.94 6.54
N LYS A 214 9.50 -1.77 7.18
CA LYS A 214 9.32 -0.80 8.27
C LYS A 214 10.09 -1.21 9.52
N ASN A 215 10.20 -2.51 9.80
CA ASN A 215 10.83 -3.00 11.02
C ASN A 215 12.36 -2.83 11.00
N LYS A 216 12.89 -1.92 11.84
CA LYS A 216 14.33 -1.65 11.94
C LYS A 216 15.12 -2.85 12.46
N GLU A 217 14.55 -3.60 13.38
CA GLU A 217 15.19 -4.75 13.99
C GLU A 217 15.33 -5.91 13.00
N LEU A 218 14.29 -6.21 12.20
CA LEU A 218 14.41 -7.21 11.14
C LEU A 218 15.49 -6.85 10.12
N LYS A 219 15.54 -5.58 9.68
CA LYS A 219 16.60 -5.10 8.78
C LYS A 219 17.99 -5.27 9.39
N ARG A 220 18.13 -5.04 10.69
CA ARG A 220 19.40 -5.26 11.41
C ARG A 220 19.75 -6.74 11.46
N MET A 221 18.80 -7.62 11.80
CA MET A 221 18.99 -9.07 11.83
C MET A 221 19.42 -9.63 10.47
N VAL A 222 18.83 -9.13 9.37
CA VAL A 222 19.27 -9.50 8.00
C VAL A 222 20.71 -9.07 7.75
N LYS A 223 21.07 -7.82 8.09
CA LYS A 223 22.43 -7.31 7.93
C LYS A 223 23.46 -8.10 8.75
N GLU A 224 23.06 -8.57 9.93
CA GLU A 224 23.88 -9.39 10.83
C GLU A 224 23.89 -10.89 10.44
N GLY A 225 23.15 -11.30 9.39
CA GLY A 225 23.09 -12.69 8.95
C GLY A 225 22.30 -13.62 9.88
N LYS A 226 21.50 -13.08 10.82
CA LYS A 226 20.71 -13.87 11.79
C LYS A 226 19.44 -14.46 11.19
N VAL A 227 18.92 -13.81 10.16
CA VAL A 227 17.76 -14.26 9.37
C VAL A 227 18.01 -13.88 7.92
N SER A 228 17.64 -14.75 6.99
CA SER A 228 17.73 -14.43 5.57
C SER A 228 16.40 -13.83 5.08
N LEU A 229 16.46 -12.97 4.05
CA LEU A 229 15.23 -12.48 3.41
C LEU A 229 14.49 -13.63 2.69
N MET A 230 15.21 -14.67 2.25
CA MET A 230 14.60 -15.86 1.67
C MET A 230 13.81 -16.67 2.70
N ASP A 231 14.30 -16.77 3.95
CA ASP A 231 13.57 -17.45 5.03
C ASP A 231 12.21 -16.76 5.25
N PHE A 232 12.23 -15.42 5.28
CA PHE A 232 11.01 -14.63 5.38
C PHE A 232 10.07 -14.85 4.19
N CYS A 233 10.59 -14.86 2.96
CA CYS A 233 9.81 -15.15 1.76
C CYS A 233 9.15 -16.53 1.85
N ASP A 234 9.89 -17.54 2.29
CA ASP A 234 9.39 -18.91 2.42
C ASP A 234 8.29 -19.00 3.48
N TRP A 235 8.47 -18.39 4.65
CA TRP A 235 7.43 -18.34 5.68
C TRP A 235 6.14 -17.65 5.21
N VAL A 236 6.24 -16.58 4.40
CA VAL A 236 5.07 -15.91 3.81
C VAL A 236 4.39 -16.81 2.77
N GLY A 237 5.19 -17.51 1.95
CA GLY A 237 4.71 -18.40 0.89
C GLY A 237 4.04 -19.65 1.42
N GLU A 238 4.58 -20.21 2.49
CA GLU A 238 4.04 -21.37 3.22
C GLU A 238 2.83 -21.01 4.11
N GLY A 239 2.49 -19.73 4.21
CA GLY A 239 1.32 -19.29 4.98
C GLY A 239 1.52 -19.36 6.49
N LYS A 240 2.78 -19.23 6.97
CA LYS A 240 3.09 -19.22 8.41
C LYS A 240 2.46 -18.05 9.16
N PHE A 241 2.13 -16.98 8.44
CA PHE A 241 1.54 -15.74 8.97
C PHE A 241 0.08 -15.61 8.53
N ARG A 242 -0.78 -15.09 9.42
CA ARG A 242 -2.20 -14.88 9.09
C ARG A 242 -2.44 -13.50 8.49
N ARG A 243 -1.72 -12.49 8.98
CA ARG A 243 -1.85 -11.10 8.54
C ARG A 243 -0.50 -10.37 8.55
N GLY A 244 -0.42 -9.26 7.82
CA GLY A 244 0.79 -8.44 7.78
C GLY A 244 1.20 -7.87 9.14
N GLU A 245 0.26 -7.62 10.07
CA GLU A 245 0.58 -7.11 11.40
C GLU A 245 1.44 -8.07 12.22
N ASP A 246 1.36 -9.37 11.94
CA ASP A 246 2.15 -10.40 12.62
C ASP A 246 3.65 -10.15 12.46
N ILE A 247 4.06 -9.59 11.32
CA ILE A 247 5.47 -9.29 10.99
C ILE A 247 6.08 -8.28 11.97
N ARG A 248 5.26 -7.45 12.63
CA ARG A 248 5.74 -6.48 13.63
C ARG A 248 6.33 -7.18 14.86
N LYS A 249 5.79 -8.34 15.23
CA LYS A 249 6.23 -9.16 16.38
C LYS A 249 7.30 -10.19 16.00
N LEU A 250 7.58 -10.37 14.70
CA LEU A 250 8.58 -11.31 14.23
C LEU A 250 9.95 -11.17 14.91
N PRO A 251 10.49 -9.97 15.20
CA PRO A 251 11.75 -9.87 15.93
C PRO A 251 11.75 -10.52 17.32
N LEU A 252 10.62 -10.49 18.03
CA LEU A 252 10.52 -11.10 19.36
C LEU A 252 10.58 -12.61 19.24
N VAL A 253 9.83 -13.17 18.28
CA VAL A 253 9.86 -14.60 17.96
C VAL A 253 11.25 -15.07 17.54
N LEU A 254 11.96 -14.29 16.71
CA LEU A 254 13.30 -14.68 16.23
C LEU A 254 14.39 -14.61 17.30
N LYS A 255 14.17 -13.89 18.40
CA LYS A 255 15.12 -13.78 19.53
C LYS A 255 15.04 -14.95 20.49
N ASP A 256 13.89 -15.61 20.58
CA ASP A 256 13.71 -16.80 21.41
C ASP A 256 13.85 -18.06 20.55
N GLU A 257 14.80 -18.92 20.89
CA GLU A 257 15.14 -20.10 20.09
C GLU A 257 13.96 -21.08 19.94
N GLN A 258 13.20 -21.30 21.01
CA GLN A 258 12.05 -22.20 21.01
C GLN A 258 10.89 -21.63 20.16
N SER A 259 10.62 -20.34 20.28
CA SER A 259 9.60 -19.64 19.48
C SER A 259 9.98 -19.60 18.01
N ARG A 260 11.26 -19.36 17.70
CA ARG A 260 11.78 -19.44 16.33
C ARG A 260 11.59 -20.84 15.75
N GLN A 261 11.91 -21.88 16.51
CA GLN A 261 11.72 -23.26 16.07
C GLN A 261 10.24 -23.58 15.81
N ALA A 262 9.34 -23.13 16.69
CA ALA A 262 7.90 -23.29 16.50
C ALA A 262 7.36 -22.57 15.24
N LEU A 263 7.92 -21.41 14.87
CA LEU A 263 7.60 -20.75 13.59
C LEU A 263 8.01 -21.62 12.40
N ILE A 264 9.22 -22.18 12.45
CA ILE A 264 9.77 -23.02 11.37
C ILE A 264 8.91 -24.29 11.22
N ASP A 265 8.64 -24.97 12.33
CA ASP A 265 7.98 -26.28 12.30
C ASP A 265 6.47 -26.18 12.04
N ASP A 266 5.81 -25.15 12.57
CA ASP A 266 4.34 -25.04 12.54
C ASP A 266 3.91 -23.69 11.96
N SER A 267 3.76 -22.67 12.80
CA SER A 267 3.15 -21.40 12.41
C SER A 267 3.57 -20.25 13.33
N PHE A 268 3.33 -19.02 12.89
CA PHE A 268 3.58 -17.85 13.72
C PHE A 268 2.71 -17.83 14.98
N GLN A 269 1.52 -18.44 14.93
CA GLN A 269 0.67 -18.55 16.09
C GLN A 269 1.30 -19.47 17.14
N ALA A 270 1.76 -20.66 16.73
CA ALA A 270 2.48 -21.58 17.62
C ALA A 270 3.74 -20.93 18.23
N ALA A 271 4.45 -20.12 17.46
CA ALA A 271 5.58 -19.35 17.96
C ALA A 271 5.18 -18.34 19.05
N LEU A 272 4.05 -17.65 18.89
CA LEU A 272 3.53 -16.74 19.92
C LEU A 272 3.04 -17.50 21.16
N ASP A 273 2.46 -18.70 21.00
CA ASP A 273 2.07 -19.59 22.10
C ASP A 273 3.29 -20.00 22.95
N GLN A 274 4.42 -20.33 22.30
CA GLN A 274 5.67 -20.62 22.99
C GLN A 274 6.23 -19.39 23.69
N LEU A 275 6.24 -18.23 23.00
CA LEU A 275 6.78 -16.99 23.55
C LEU A 275 5.99 -16.52 24.77
N GLU A 276 4.66 -16.69 24.77
CA GLU A 276 3.77 -16.30 25.87
C GLU A 276 4.14 -16.96 27.20
N GLN A 277 4.65 -18.20 27.18
CA GLN A 277 5.05 -18.91 28.40
C GLN A 277 6.20 -18.22 29.13
N LYS A 278 7.07 -17.50 28.39
CA LYS A 278 8.21 -16.76 28.95
C LYS A 278 7.93 -15.26 29.07
N ASN A 279 7.14 -14.73 28.15
CA ASN A 279 6.80 -13.32 28.08
C ASN A 279 5.30 -13.14 27.76
N PRO A 280 4.46 -12.90 28.78
CA PRO A 280 3.03 -12.67 28.59
C PRO A 280 2.67 -11.50 27.65
N ALA A 281 3.58 -10.53 27.47
CA ALA A 281 3.39 -9.42 26.53
C ALA A 281 3.30 -9.87 25.06
N ALA A 282 3.76 -11.09 24.74
CA ALA A 282 3.65 -11.66 23.40
C ALA A 282 2.20 -11.68 22.88
N LYS A 283 1.22 -11.89 23.77
CA LYS A 283 -0.22 -11.92 23.42
C LYS A 283 -1.11 -11.00 24.24
N SER A 284 -0.68 -10.54 25.41
CA SER A 284 -1.50 -9.67 26.25
C SER A 284 -1.12 -8.20 26.08
N LYS A 285 -2.05 -7.40 25.55
CA LYS A 285 -1.90 -5.94 25.45
C LYS A 285 -1.69 -5.25 26.79
N LEU A 286 -2.23 -5.82 27.87
CA LEU A 286 -2.00 -5.27 29.21
C LEU A 286 -0.54 -5.48 29.61
N PHE A 287 -0.01 -6.68 29.41
CA PHE A 287 1.38 -6.97 29.75
C PHE A 287 2.37 -6.27 28.81
N GLU A 288 2.02 -6.06 27.53
CA GLU A 288 2.76 -5.17 26.63
C GLU A 288 2.91 -3.75 27.23
N LYS A 289 1.81 -3.19 27.77
CA LYS A 289 1.87 -1.89 28.46
C LYS A 289 2.63 -1.93 29.78
N ILE A 290 2.65 -3.06 30.48
CA ILE A 290 3.42 -3.22 31.71
C ILE A 290 4.91 -3.20 31.38
N GLU A 291 5.34 -3.94 30.35
CA GLU A 291 6.73 -3.90 29.87
C GLU A 291 7.14 -2.50 29.39
N ASP A 292 6.28 -1.80 28.64
CA ASP A 292 6.53 -0.40 28.23
C ASP A 292 6.77 0.52 29.44
N VAL A 293 5.99 0.33 30.53
CA VAL A 293 6.16 1.08 31.78
C VAL A 293 7.47 0.72 32.46
N VAL A 294 7.82 -0.57 32.53
CA VAL A 294 9.09 -1.03 33.13
C VAL A 294 10.28 -0.47 32.36
N GLU A 295 10.34 -0.63 31.03
CA GLU A 295 11.42 -0.08 30.20
C GLU A 295 11.51 1.45 30.34
N GLY A 296 10.37 2.14 30.37
CA GLY A 296 10.31 3.58 30.57
C GLY A 296 10.86 4.03 31.92
N LEU A 297 10.64 3.25 32.98
CA LEU A 297 11.16 3.53 34.33
C LEU A 297 12.66 3.20 34.43
N GLU A 298 13.12 2.10 33.84
CA GLU A 298 14.54 1.74 33.80
C GLU A 298 15.37 2.74 32.97
N GLY A 299 14.78 3.28 31.90
CA GLY A 299 15.38 4.26 30.99
C GLY A 299 15.21 5.73 31.40
N LEU A 300 14.77 6.01 32.64
CA LEU A 300 14.49 7.38 33.11
C LEU A 300 15.72 8.30 32.92
N PRO A 301 15.59 9.44 32.21
CA PRO A 301 16.70 10.38 32.05
C PRO A 301 17.21 10.90 33.40
N PHE A 302 18.54 11.01 33.54
CA PHE A 302 19.17 11.43 34.80
C PHE A 302 18.63 12.77 35.34
N GLY A 303 18.42 13.76 34.46
CA GLY A 303 17.87 15.06 34.86
C GLY A 303 16.46 14.95 35.44
N GLU A 304 15.59 14.16 34.80
CA GLU A 304 14.23 13.91 35.29
C GLU A 304 14.23 13.18 36.64
N LEU A 305 15.13 12.21 36.80
CA LEU A 305 15.31 11.50 38.08
C LEU A 305 15.76 12.45 39.21
N ASP A 306 16.68 13.38 38.92
CA ASP A 306 17.16 14.37 39.89
C ASP A 306 16.07 15.38 40.30
N GLU A 307 15.26 15.86 39.35
CA GLU A 307 14.09 16.69 39.63
C GLU A 307 13.08 15.99 40.56
N ILE A 308 12.80 14.71 40.30
CA ILE A 308 11.92 13.88 41.15
C ILE A 308 12.52 13.76 42.56
N LYS A 309 13.81 13.47 42.69
CA LYS A 309 14.51 13.35 43.99
C LYS A 309 14.49 14.65 44.80
N ARG A 310 14.58 15.79 44.13
CA ARG A 310 14.52 17.13 44.78
C ARG A 310 13.10 17.58 45.10
N GLY A 311 12.09 16.76 44.81
CA GLY A 311 10.68 17.08 45.08
C GLY A 311 10.07 18.10 44.14
N GLN A 312 10.70 18.36 42.99
CA GLN A 312 10.25 19.37 42.02
C GLN A 312 9.08 18.87 41.14
N GLN A 313 8.83 17.56 41.14
CA GLN A 313 7.81 16.90 40.31
C GLN A 313 6.82 16.06 41.15
N PRO A 314 6.07 16.66 42.09
CA PRO A 314 5.21 15.91 43.03
C PRO A 314 4.13 15.05 42.33
N ALA A 315 3.55 15.54 41.23
CA ALA A 315 2.55 14.78 40.47
C ALA A 315 3.10 13.48 39.84
N LYS A 316 4.40 13.47 39.46
CA LYS A 316 5.07 12.25 38.98
C LYS A 316 5.22 11.25 40.12
N VAL A 317 5.62 11.72 41.31
CA VAL A 317 5.71 10.88 42.52
C VAL A 317 4.37 10.24 42.86
N ASP A 318 3.27 11.00 42.81
CA ASP A 318 1.93 10.47 43.08
C ASP A 318 1.51 9.40 42.05
N SER A 319 1.88 9.58 40.79
CA SER A 319 1.64 8.58 39.74
C SER A 319 2.42 7.28 40.01
N LEU A 320 3.68 7.37 40.43
CA LEU A 320 4.50 6.21 40.80
C LEU A 320 3.95 5.50 42.04
N LYS A 321 3.50 6.25 43.05
CA LYS A 321 2.83 5.69 44.24
C LYS A 321 1.56 4.94 43.86
N ARG A 322 0.75 5.51 42.96
CA ARG A 322 -0.48 4.86 42.46
C ARG A 322 -0.15 3.57 41.71
N LEU A 323 0.86 3.59 40.83
CA LEU A 323 1.34 2.39 40.15
C LEU A 323 1.77 1.32 41.17
N HIS A 324 2.64 1.69 42.11
CA HIS A 324 3.09 0.79 43.17
C HIS A 324 1.92 0.19 43.97
N TYR A 325 0.95 1.00 44.38
CA TYR A 325 -0.22 0.56 45.13
C TYR A 325 -1.06 -0.45 44.34
N VAL A 326 -1.38 -0.15 43.08
CA VAL A 326 -2.19 -1.04 42.22
C VAL A 326 -1.47 -2.36 41.98
N THR A 327 -0.16 -2.32 41.68
CA THR A 327 0.63 -3.53 41.44
C THR A 327 0.79 -4.35 42.71
N LYS A 328 1.04 -3.71 43.86
CA LYS A 328 1.16 -4.39 45.16
C LYS A 328 -0.13 -5.14 45.50
N ASN A 329 -1.29 -4.46 45.45
CA ASN A 329 -2.57 -5.09 45.77
C ASN A 329 -2.85 -6.27 44.83
N LEU A 330 -2.57 -6.14 43.54
CA LEU A 330 -2.75 -7.23 42.58
C LEU A 330 -1.86 -8.44 42.94
N LEU A 331 -0.61 -8.20 43.33
CA LEU A 331 0.34 -9.26 43.73
C LEU A 331 -0.08 -9.96 45.04
N GLU A 332 -0.67 -9.22 45.98
CA GLU A 332 -1.28 -9.76 47.21
C GLU A 332 -2.50 -10.62 46.89
N ASP A 333 -3.41 -10.14 46.03
CA ASP A 333 -4.63 -10.86 45.62
C ASP A 333 -4.32 -12.19 44.93
N ILE A 334 -3.25 -12.26 44.14
CA ILE A 334 -2.79 -13.50 43.49
C ILE A 334 -1.90 -14.37 44.40
N GLY A 335 -1.67 -13.97 45.65
CA GLY A 335 -0.95 -14.76 46.66
C GLY A 335 0.57 -14.81 46.48
N THR A 336 1.16 -13.86 45.77
CA THR A 336 2.62 -13.81 45.49
C THR A 336 3.41 -12.94 46.46
N LEU A 337 2.74 -12.06 47.19
CA LEU A 337 3.32 -11.31 48.32
C LEU A 337 2.60 -11.74 49.60
N THR A 338 3.33 -12.34 50.54
CA THR A 338 2.87 -12.47 51.93
C THR A 338 3.00 -11.12 52.63
N GLN A 339 1.97 -10.76 53.41
CA GLN A 339 1.84 -9.50 54.15
C GLN A 339 3.09 -9.07 54.91
#